data_AF-A0A931I521-F1
#
_entry.id   AF-A0A931I521-F1
#
_cell.length_a   1.000
_cell.length_b   1.000
_cell.length_c   1.000
_cell.angle_alpha   90.00
_cell.angle_beta   90.00
_cell.angle_gamma   90.00
#
_symmetry.space_group_name_H-M   'P 1'
#
loop_
_entity.id
_entity.type
_entity.pdbx_description
1 polymer ?
#
loop_
_entity_poly.entity_id
_entity_poly.type
_entity_poly.pdbx_seq_one_letter_code
_entity_poly.pdbx_strand_id
1 'polypeptide(L)'
;MIATGAGPYAPATPFQPPATAPRSGADAPDRRRGRGRRSVVIAAGALLAYLALPADAALADLRLCNKTEATVSVAIGYKAKDGWTTEGWWNIPGNKCNTLIPGPLTARYYYLYAVDARQGGEWGGKAFLCTRRKMFTILGTEDCVARGYDRTGFFEIDTQEQRGWTVQLTEPTQRGTAGK
;
A
#
# COMPACT_ATOMS: atom_id res chain seq x y z
N MET A 1 36.90 14.03 -31.98
CA MET A 1 36.02 12.87 -32.18
C MET A 1 35.83 12.19 -30.83
N ILE A 2 34.68 12.37 -30.18
CA ILE A 2 34.20 11.46 -29.13
C ILE A 2 32.70 11.31 -29.38
N ALA A 3 32.31 10.12 -29.79
CA ALA A 3 30.96 9.74 -30.15
C ALA A 3 30.29 9.03 -28.96
N THR A 4 28.96 9.19 -28.89
CA THR A 4 27.95 8.25 -28.35
C THR A 4 27.93 7.97 -26.84
N GLY A 5 26.78 7.83 -26.17
CA GLY A 5 25.42 7.70 -26.66
C GLY A 5 24.38 8.02 -25.59
N ALA A 6 23.29 8.62 -26.04
CA ALA A 6 22.06 8.76 -25.29
C ALA A 6 21.34 7.39 -25.27
N GLY A 7 21.15 6.83 -24.07
CA GLY A 7 20.36 5.62 -23.88
C GLY A 7 18.86 5.92 -24.04
N PRO A 8 18.08 5.07 -24.73
CA PRO A 8 16.66 5.28 -24.94
C PRO A 8 15.87 4.89 -23.69
N TYR A 9 15.41 5.88 -22.93
CA TYR A 9 14.32 5.67 -21.98
C TYR A 9 13.02 5.54 -22.78
N ALA A 10 12.61 4.30 -23.02
CA ALA A 10 11.27 4.01 -23.53
C ALA A 10 10.24 4.28 -22.42
N PRO A 11 9.14 5.00 -22.69
CA PRO A 11 8.08 5.18 -21.71
C PRO A 11 7.34 3.85 -21.50
N ALA A 12 7.15 3.46 -20.25
CA ALA A 12 6.35 2.30 -19.88
C ALA A 12 4.89 2.52 -20.34
N THR A 13 4.42 1.66 -21.23
CA THR A 13 3.03 1.61 -21.67
C THR A 13 2.11 1.18 -20.52
N PRO A 14 0.95 1.83 -20.33
CA PRO A 14 -0.02 1.39 -19.35
C PRO A 14 -0.61 0.02 -19.73
N PHE A 15 -0.66 -0.89 -18.76
CA PHE A 15 -1.23 -2.23 -18.88
C PHE A 15 -2.76 -2.12 -18.97
N GLN A 16 -3.34 -2.37 -20.15
CA GLN A 16 -4.78 -2.41 -20.35
C GLN A 16 -5.33 -3.78 -19.88
N PRO A 17 -6.33 -3.83 -18.99
CA PRO A 17 -7.01 -5.08 -18.66
C PRO A 17 -7.82 -5.60 -19.87
N PRO A 18 -8.02 -6.93 -19.97
CA PRO A 18 -8.77 -7.52 -21.07
C PRO A 18 -10.23 -7.04 -21.06
N ALA A 19 -10.68 -6.49 -22.19
CA ALA A 19 -12.07 -6.14 -22.41
C ALA A 19 -12.92 -7.42 -22.42
N THR A 20 -13.80 -7.56 -21.43
CA THR A 20 -14.82 -8.60 -21.39
C THR A 20 -15.83 -8.33 -22.49
N ALA A 21 -15.86 -9.18 -23.51
CA ALA A 21 -16.87 -9.14 -24.56
C ALA A 21 -18.27 -9.42 -23.97
N PRO A 22 -19.30 -8.61 -24.27
CA PRO A 22 -20.67 -8.99 -23.98
C PRO A 22 -21.12 -10.09 -24.97
N ARG A 23 -21.64 -11.19 -24.43
CA ARG A 23 -22.29 -12.25 -25.21
C ARG A 23 -23.58 -11.70 -25.82
N SER A 24 -23.58 -11.56 -27.14
CA SER A 24 -24.80 -11.46 -27.95
C SER A 24 -25.62 -12.74 -27.82
N GLY A 25 -26.92 -12.61 -27.54
CA GLY A 25 -27.84 -13.72 -27.68
C GLY A 25 -29.22 -13.48 -27.09
N ALA A 26 -30.20 -13.28 -27.99
CA ALA A 26 -31.63 -13.62 -27.87
C ALA A 26 -32.45 -12.88 -26.79
N ASP A 27 -33.70 -12.47 -26.96
CA ASP A 27 -34.71 -12.61 -28.00
C ASP A 27 -35.71 -11.45 -27.81
N ALA A 28 -36.27 -10.94 -28.89
CA ALA A 28 -37.39 -10.01 -28.85
C ALA A 28 -38.70 -10.77 -29.06
N PRO A 29 -39.73 -10.60 -28.21
CA PRO A 29 -41.10 -10.91 -28.60
C PRO A 29 -41.90 -9.65 -28.95
N ASP A 30 -42.36 -9.69 -30.20
CA ASP A 30 -43.55 -9.13 -30.83
C ASP A 30 -44.54 -8.30 -29.97
N ARG A 31 -44.77 -7.05 -30.39
CA ARG A 31 -45.86 -6.19 -29.91
C ARG A 31 -47.19 -6.64 -30.54
N ARG A 32 -48.00 -7.39 -29.79
CA ARG A 32 -49.44 -7.48 -30.07
C ARG A 32 -50.26 -6.54 -29.19
N ARG A 33 -50.88 -5.56 -29.85
CA ARG A 33 -52.00 -4.74 -29.36
C ARG A 33 -53.15 -5.63 -28.90
N GLY A 34 -53.52 -5.52 -27.63
CA GLY A 34 -54.74 -6.12 -27.08
C GLY A 34 -55.35 -5.20 -26.04
N ARG A 35 -56.50 -4.62 -26.37
CA ARG A 35 -57.32 -3.76 -25.52
C ARG A 35 -58.13 -4.64 -24.57
N GLY A 36 -57.94 -4.51 -23.25
CA GLY A 36 -58.72 -5.28 -22.29
C GLY A 36 -58.45 -4.99 -20.81
N ARG A 37 -59.40 -4.26 -20.20
CA ARG A 37 -59.86 -4.26 -18.80
C ARG A 37 -58.88 -4.69 -17.67
N ARG A 38 -58.55 -3.69 -16.85
CA ARG A 38 -58.47 -3.68 -15.37
C ARG A 38 -57.97 -4.95 -14.67
N SER A 39 -56.77 -4.89 -14.12
CA SER A 39 -56.39 -5.60 -12.90
C SER A 39 -55.39 -4.73 -12.15
N VAL A 40 -55.76 -4.33 -10.93
CA VAL A 40 -54.87 -3.66 -9.98
C VAL A 40 -53.85 -4.71 -9.54
N VAL A 41 -52.61 -4.60 -10.03
CA VAL A 41 -51.46 -5.31 -9.47
C VAL A 41 -50.65 -4.26 -8.75
N ILE A 42 -50.64 -4.35 -7.42
CA ILE A 42 -49.80 -3.52 -6.55
C ILE A 42 -48.35 -3.76 -6.98
N ALA A 43 -47.73 -2.72 -7.53
CA ALA A 43 -46.32 -2.72 -7.89
C ALA A 43 -45.47 -2.72 -6.61
N ALA A 44 -45.25 -3.90 -6.04
CA ALA A 44 -44.22 -4.14 -5.04
C ALA A 44 -42.88 -4.29 -5.77
N GLY A 45 -42.25 -3.17 -6.13
CA GLY A 45 -40.98 -3.23 -6.85
C GLY A 45 -40.34 -1.87 -6.99
N ALA A 46 -39.55 -1.48 -5.98
CA ALA A 46 -38.36 -0.62 -6.13
C ALA A 46 -37.84 -0.23 -4.74
N LEU A 47 -37.10 -1.11 -4.09
CA LEU A 47 -36.16 -0.74 -3.03
C LEU A 47 -35.19 -1.90 -2.93
N LEU A 48 -33.96 -1.70 -3.39
CA LEU A 48 -32.72 -2.39 -2.99
C LEU A 48 -31.60 -1.97 -3.99
N ALA A 49 -31.35 -0.65 -4.12
CA ALA A 49 -30.09 -0.17 -4.67
C ALA A 49 -29.10 -0.02 -3.51
N TYR A 50 -28.68 -1.16 -2.94
CA TYR A 50 -27.67 -1.19 -1.88
C TYR A 50 -26.29 -0.94 -2.51
N LEU A 51 -25.79 0.27 -2.31
CA LEU A 51 -24.40 0.69 -2.16
C LEU A 51 -23.33 -0.37 -2.52
N ALA A 52 -22.91 -0.38 -3.78
CA ALA A 52 -21.65 -1.02 -4.17
C ALA A 52 -20.49 -0.13 -3.72
N LEU A 53 -20.03 -0.31 -2.47
CA LEU A 53 -18.72 0.19 -2.06
C LEU A 53 -17.64 -0.59 -2.81
N PRO A 54 -16.59 0.06 -3.33
CA PRO A 54 -15.47 -0.66 -3.93
C PRO A 54 -14.83 -1.54 -2.85
N ALA A 55 -14.94 -2.85 -3.02
CA ALA A 55 -14.09 -3.78 -2.29
C ALA A 55 -12.68 -3.61 -2.86
N ASP A 56 -11.80 -2.93 -2.12
CA ASP A 56 -10.37 -3.07 -2.34
C ASP A 56 -10.09 -4.57 -2.32
N ALA A 57 -9.69 -5.13 -3.46
CA ALA A 57 -9.26 -6.51 -3.53
C ALA A 57 -8.25 -6.70 -2.39
N ALA A 58 -8.51 -7.69 -1.52
CA ALA A 58 -7.65 -7.96 -0.39
C ALA A 58 -6.30 -8.50 -0.90
N LEU A 59 -5.45 -7.59 -1.35
CA LEU A 59 -4.06 -7.86 -1.65
C LEU A 59 -3.41 -8.27 -0.34
N ALA A 60 -2.76 -9.41 -0.33
CA ALA A 60 -2.06 -9.94 0.83
C ALA A 60 -0.74 -9.18 1.08
N ASP A 61 -0.73 -7.87 0.88
CA ASP A 61 0.48 -7.03 0.92
C ASP A 61 0.60 -6.32 2.28
N LEU A 62 1.80 -5.85 2.61
CA LEU A 62 1.98 -4.80 3.62
C LEU A 62 1.94 -3.45 2.91
N ARG A 63 0.92 -2.65 3.23
CA ARG A 63 0.71 -1.31 2.68
C ARG A 63 0.90 -0.25 3.74
N LEU A 64 1.41 0.91 3.35
CA LEU A 64 1.41 2.12 4.16
C LEU A 64 0.59 3.19 3.47
N CYS A 65 -0.37 3.76 4.19
CA CYS A 65 -1.16 4.91 3.77
C CYS A 65 -0.68 6.14 4.54
N ASN A 66 -0.05 7.08 3.84
CA ASN A 66 0.31 8.38 4.37
C ASN A 66 -0.96 9.26 4.43
N LYS A 67 -1.41 9.57 5.64
CA LYS A 67 -2.57 10.44 5.93
C LYS A 67 -2.16 11.87 6.23
N THR A 68 -0.87 12.18 6.19
CA THR A 68 -0.37 13.56 6.31
C THR A 68 -0.45 14.27 4.95
N GLU A 69 -0.28 15.60 4.97
CA GLU A 69 -0.19 16.42 3.75
C GLU A 69 1.20 16.36 3.09
N ALA A 70 2.25 16.09 3.87
CA ALA A 70 3.63 16.09 3.41
C ALA A 70 4.03 14.76 2.76
N THR A 71 5.11 14.78 1.97
CA THR A 71 5.74 13.55 1.50
C THR A 71 6.58 12.95 2.62
N VAL A 72 6.39 11.66 2.87
CA VAL A 72 7.09 10.91 3.90
C VAL A 72 8.04 9.90 3.27
N SER A 73 9.27 9.86 3.77
CA SER A 73 10.28 8.85 3.44
C SER A 73 10.18 7.71 4.45
N VAL A 74 10.01 6.48 3.98
CA VAL A 74 9.80 5.29 4.82
C VAL A 74 10.93 4.29 4.66
N ALA A 75 11.35 3.68 5.76
CA ALA A 75 12.17 2.50 5.82
C ALA A 75 11.42 1.38 6.57
N ILE A 76 11.67 0.13 6.20
CA ILE A 76 11.06 -1.05 6.80
C ILE A 76 12.12 -2.05 7.24
N GLY A 77 11.89 -2.71 8.36
CA GLY A 77 12.67 -3.84 8.85
C GLY A 77 11.78 -5.05 9.08
N TYR A 78 12.29 -6.23 8.75
CA TYR A 78 11.56 -7.49 8.95
C TYR A 78 12.52 -8.66 9.07
N LYS A 79 12.04 -9.77 9.63
CA LYS A 79 12.80 -11.01 9.74
C LYS A 79 12.44 -11.93 8.58
N ALA A 80 13.34 -12.04 7.62
CA ALA A 80 13.26 -12.99 6.51
C ALA A 80 13.79 -14.38 6.93
N LYS A 81 13.77 -15.33 6.00
CA LYS A 81 14.31 -16.68 6.22
C LYS A 81 15.80 -16.66 6.57
N ASP A 82 16.55 -15.77 5.95
CA ASP A 82 18.00 -15.66 6.08
C ASP A 82 18.43 -14.69 7.22
N GLY A 83 17.47 -14.18 8.00
CA GLY A 83 17.73 -13.29 9.13
C GLY A 83 17.04 -11.94 9.00
N TRP A 84 17.56 -10.95 9.72
CA TRP A 84 17.03 -9.60 9.69
C TRP A 84 17.39 -8.88 8.40
N THR A 85 16.42 -8.17 7.84
CA THR A 85 16.59 -7.32 6.65
C THR A 85 15.98 -5.95 6.93
N THR A 86 16.67 -4.88 6.56
CA THR A 86 16.11 -3.54 6.48
C THR A 86 16.25 -2.94 5.10
N GLU A 87 15.21 -2.24 4.67
CA GLU A 87 15.10 -1.64 3.35
C GLU A 87 14.54 -0.22 3.42
N GLY A 88 14.86 0.59 2.42
CA GLY A 88 14.40 1.97 2.29
C GLY A 88 15.02 2.65 1.06
N TRP A 89 14.70 3.89 0.71
CA TRP A 89 13.61 4.70 1.21
C TRP A 89 12.48 4.69 0.18
N TRP A 90 11.25 4.46 0.64
CA TRP A 90 10.06 4.74 -0.17
C TRP A 90 9.59 6.16 0.09
N ASN A 91 9.42 6.94 -0.96
CA ASN A 91 8.82 8.27 -0.87
C ASN A 91 7.32 8.16 -1.15
N ILE A 92 6.51 8.42 -0.13
CA ILE A 92 5.06 8.29 -0.21
C ILE A 92 4.45 9.69 -0.12
N PRO A 93 3.87 10.21 -1.21
CA PRO A 93 3.21 11.52 -1.20
C PRO A 93 2.09 11.58 -0.16
N GLY A 94 1.76 12.80 0.28
CA GLY A 94 0.64 13.03 1.18
C GLY A 94 -0.66 12.47 0.62
N ASN A 95 -1.50 11.93 1.49
CA ASN A 95 -2.79 11.32 1.15
C ASN A 95 -2.72 10.15 0.14
N LYS A 96 -1.56 9.49 0.00
CA LYS A 96 -1.38 8.32 -0.87
C LYS A 96 -0.97 7.08 -0.08
N CYS A 97 -1.24 5.92 -0.65
CA CYS A 97 -0.79 4.65 -0.12
C CYS A 97 0.23 4.01 -1.06
N ASN A 98 1.21 3.30 -0.50
CA ASN A 98 2.18 2.51 -1.24
C ASN A 98 2.30 1.10 -0.66
N THR A 99 2.61 0.12 -1.50
CA THR A 99 2.95 -1.24 -1.05
C THR A 99 4.42 -1.27 -0.66
N LEU A 100 4.70 -1.66 0.59
CA LEU A 100 6.06 -1.79 1.12
C LEU A 100 6.59 -3.22 0.93
N ILE A 101 5.76 -4.22 1.22
CA ILE A 101 6.08 -5.63 0.97
C ILE A 101 4.96 -6.21 0.10
N PRO A 102 5.28 -6.62 -1.13
CA PRO A 102 4.32 -7.29 -2.00
C PRO A 102 4.16 -8.76 -1.61
N GLY A 103 2.94 -9.28 -1.74
CA GLY A 103 2.61 -10.67 -1.48
C GLY A 103 2.49 -11.02 0.01
N PRO A 104 2.00 -12.25 0.30
CA PRO A 104 1.54 -12.66 1.62
C PRO A 104 2.61 -12.51 2.69
N LEU A 105 2.25 -11.82 3.77
CA LEU A 105 3.10 -11.63 4.93
C LEU A 105 3.40 -12.96 5.61
N THR A 106 4.69 -13.18 5.88
CA THR A 106 5.21 -14.42 6.47
C THR A 106 5.63 -14.25 7.93
N ALA A 107 5.92 -13.02 8.35
CA ALA A 107 6.16 -12.66 9.74
C ALA A 107 4.92 -12.01 10.37
N ARG A 108 4.84 -12.08 11.71
CA ARG A 108 3.85 -11.34 12.51
C ARG A 108 4.27 -9.90 12.81
N TYR A 109 5.57 -9.68 12.99
CA TYR A 109 6.12 -8.38 13.37
C TYR A 109 6.91 -7.77 12.21
N TYR A 110 6.59 -6.51 11.91
CA TYR A 110 7.33 -5.66 10.99
C TYR A 110 7.71 -4.38 11.72
N TYR A 111 8.79 -3.74 11.28
CA TYR A 111 9.34 -2.56 11.93
C TYR A 111 9.36 -1.43 10.93
N LEU A 112 8.89 -0.25 11.31
CA LEU A 112 8.81 0.89 10.40
C LEU A 112 9.47 2.11 11.00
N TYR A 113 10.16 2.86 10.14
CA TYR A 113 10.69 4.17 10.45
C TYR A 113 10.27 5.11 9.32
N ALA A 114 9.83 6.31 9.67
CA ALA A 114 9.42 7.28 8.68
C ALA A 114 9.89 8.69 9.06
N VAL A 115 10.13 9.52 8.06
CA VAL A 115 10.56 10.92 8.22
C VAL A 115 9.80 11.82 7.26
N ASP A 116 9.30 12.95 7.75
CA ASP A 116 8.75 14.02 6.93
C ASP A 116 9.90 14.71 6.19
N ALA A 117 9.89 14.61 4.86
CA ALA A 117 10.97 15.13 4.01
C ALA A 117 11.11 16.66 4.04
N ARG A 118 10.13 17.41 4.57
CA ARG A 118 10.13 18.88 4.60
C ARG A 118 10.18 19.45 6.00
N GLN A 119 9.41 18.88 6.94
CA GLN A 119 9.22 19.46 8.27
C GLN A 119 10.10 18.82 9.35
N GLY A 120 10.79 17.71 9.04
CA GLY A 120 11.72 17.07 9.98
C GLY A 120 11.06 16.29 11.13
N GLY A 121 9.74 16.05 11.06
CA GLY A 121 9.06 15.13 11.98
C GLY A 121 9.41 13.68 11.67
N GLU A 122 9.60 12.85 12.70
CA GLU A 122 9.89 11.42 12.54
C GLU A 122 8.89 10.53 13.26
N TRP A 123 8.66 9.36 12.69
CA TRP A 123 7.96 8.24 13.31
C TRP A 123 9.00 7.17 13.60
N GLY A 124 9.49 7.18 14.83
CA GLY A 124 10.44 6.21 15.32
C GLY A 124 9.92 5.42 16.51
N GLY A 125 10.70 4.42 16.90
CA GLY A 125 10.43 3.60 18.06
C GLY A 125 11.72 3.10 18.70
N LYS A 126 11.61 2.04 19.51
CA LYS A 126 12.71 1.53 20.34
C LYS A 126 13.48 0.38 19.69
N ALA A 127 13.02 -0.14 18.55
CA ALA A 127 13.69 -1.24 17.85
C ALA A 127 14.81 -0.68 16.96
N PHE A 128 16.05 -0.81 17.39
CA PHE A 128 17.19 -0.25 16.66
C PHE A 128 17.62 -1.16 15.52
N LEU A 129 17.57 -0.64 14.29
CA LEU A 129 18.00 -1.32 13.07
C LEU A 129 18.91 -0.40 12.24
N CYS A 130 19.61 -0.98 11.26
CA CYS A 130 20.53 -0.23 10.41
C CYS A 130 19.80 0.48 9.27
N THR A 131 20.16 1.75 9.00
CA THR A 131 19.70 2.51 7.83
C THR A 131 20.88 3.20 7.13
N ARG A 132 20.63 3.79 5.96
CA ARG A 132 21.61 4.66 5.28
C ARG A 132 20.90 5.78 4.53
N ARG A 133 21.64 6.82 4.16
CA ARG A 133 21.10 8.05 3.53
C ARG A 133 20.41 7.87 2.18
N LYS A 134 20.89 6.94 1.34
CA LYS A 134 20.31 6.64 0.00
C LYS A 134 19.47 5.38 0.06
N MET A 135 18.75 5.04 -1.01
CA MET A 135 18.06 3.75 -1.12
C MET A 135 18.98 2.57 -0.82
N PHE A 136 18.42 1.55 -0.16
CA PHE A 136 19.17 0.49 0.48
C PHE A 136 18.38 -0.77 0.74
N THR A 137 19.16 -1.84 0.85
CA THR A 137 18.83 -3.09 1.51
C THR A 137 20.05 -3.46 2.36
N ILE A 138 19.86 -3.74 3.65
CA ILE A 138 20.89 -4.14 4.60
C ILE A 138 20.44 -5.44 5.26
N LEU A 139 21.34 -6.42 5.31
CA LEU A 139 21.14 -7.67 6.05
C LEU A 139 21.83 -7.56 7.41
N GLY A 140 21.18 -8.04 8.46
CA GLY A 140 21.67 -7.97 9.83
C GLY A 140 21.40 -6.63 10.52
N THR A 141 21.52 -6.62 11.84
CA THR A 141 21.21 -5.48 12.71
C THR A 141 22.37 -5.12 13.64
N GLU A 142 23.40 -5.95 13.64
CA GLU A 142 24.62 -5.82 14.42
C GLU A 142 25.56 -4.77 13.83
N ASP A 143 26.24 -4.05 14.73
CA ASP A 143 27.36 -3.14 14.44
C ASP A 143 27.11 -2.11 13.33
N CYS A 144 25.87 -1.58 13.23
CA CYS A 144 25.47 -0.64 12.17
C CYS A 144 26.54 0.46 11.94
N VAL A 145 26.97 1.13 13.01
CA VAL A 145 27.92 2.25 12.92
C VAL A 145 29.29 1.79 12.43
N ALA A 146 29.81 0.65 12.94
CA ALA A 146 31.10 0.12 12.51
C ALA A 146 31.07 -0.34 11.04
N ARG A 147 29.89 -0.73 10.54
CA ARG A 147 29.63 -1.08 9.14
C ARG A 147 29.33 0.12 8.24
N GLY A 148 29.35 1.34 8.79
CA GLY A 148 29.10 2.59 8.06
C GLY A 148 27.61 2.91 7.82
N TYR A 149 26.73 2.34 8.63
CA TYR A 149 25.29 2.58 8.63
C TYR A 149 24.87 3.42 9.85
N ASP A 150 23.70 4.05 9.73
CA ASP A 150 23.07 4.77 10.82
C ASP A 150 22.29 3.79 11.71
N ARG A 151 22.28 4.02 13.03
CA ARG A 151 21.49 3.25 13.98
C ARG A 151 20.17 3.99 14.25
N THR A 152 19.08 3.51 13.68
CA THR A 152 17.78 4.19 13.68
C THR A 152 16.75 3.40 14.48
N GLY A 153 15.90 4.10 15.22
CA GLY A 153 14.85 3.48 16.03
C GLY A 153 13.54 3.33 15.25
N PHE A 154 13.13 2.08 14.99
CA PHE A 154 11.89 1.73 14.32
C PHE A 154 10.79 1.45 15.34
N PHE A 155 9.54 1.76 14.99
CA PHE A 155 8.37 1.32 15.74
C PHE A 155 7.88 -0.04 15.22
N GLU A 156 7.36 -0.85 16.12
CA GLU A 156 6.89 -2.20 15.81
C GLU A 156 5.43 -2.16 15.35
N ILE A 157 5.13 -2.99 14.35
CA ILE A 157 3.80 -3.25 13.81
C ILE A 157 3.51 -4.74 14.06
N ASP A 158 2.48 -5.02 14.85
CA ASP A 158 1.93 -6.37 15.02
C ASP A 158 0.80 -6.58 14.01
N THR A 159 1.03 -7.45 13.02
CA THR A 159 0.03 -7.81 12.00
C THR A 159 -0.95 -8.86 12.48
N GLN A 160 -0.82 -9.36 13.71
CA GLN A 160 -1.65 -10.42 14.28
C GLN A 160 -1.69 -11.68 13.39
N GLU A 161 -0.56 -12.00 12.76
CA GLU A 161 -0.40 -13.14 11.83
C GLU A 161 -1.27 -13.04 10.56
N GLN A 162 -1.81 -11.86 10.27
CA GLN A 162 -2.54 -11.63 9.03
C GLN A 162 -1.61 -11.65 7.83
N ARG A 163 -2.11 -12.22 6.72
CA ARG A 163 -1.38 -12.31 5.45
C ARG A 163 -1.27 -10.98 4.72
N GLY A 164 -2.01 -9.95 5.10
CA GLY A 164 -1.92 -8.61 4.55
C GLY A 164 -2.27 -7.59 5.63
N TRP A 165 -1.67 -6.41 5.58
CA TRP A 165 -1.82 -5.40 6.62
C TRP A 165 -1.68 -3.99 6.05
N THR A 166 -2.45 -3.04 6.57
CA THR A 166 -2.34 -1.63 6.17
C THR A 166 -2.02 -0.76 7.38
N VAL A 167 -0.86 -0.12 7.32
CA VAL A 167 -0.43 0.90 8.30
C VAL A 167 -1.01 2.24 7.88
N GLN A 168 -1.67 2.94 8.79
CA GLN A 168 -2.09 4.33 8.57
C GLN A 168 -1.11 5.25 9.30
N LEU A 169 -0.38 6.05 8.55
CA LEU A 169 0.57 7.01 9.08
C LEU A 169 -0.08 8.39 9.16
N THR A 170 -0.47 8.81 10.35
CA THR A 170 -0.96 10.17 10.65
C THR A 170 0.20 11.03 11.13
N GLU A 171 -0.02 12.33 11.40
CA GLU A 171 1.01 13.26 11.88
C GLU A 171 1.84 12.65 13.01
N PRO A 172 3.16 12.94 13.07
CA PRO A 172 4.05 12.31 14.02
C PRO A 172 3.55 12.64 15.42
N THR A 173 3.04 11.62 16.11
CA THR A 173 2.73 11.78 17.52
C THR A 173 4.08 11.84 18.20
N GLN A 174 4.41 12.98 18.81
CA GLN A 174 5.57 13.22 19.69
C GLN A 174 5.53 12.31 20.95
N ARG A 175 5.21 11.02 20.83
CA ARG A 175 5.13 10.06 21.92
C ARG A 175 6.25 9.03 21.80
N GLY A 176 7.48 9.55 21.77
CA GLY A 176 8.58 8.91 22.46
C GLY A 176 8.46 9.18 23.97
N THR A 177 7.40 8.70 24.62
CA THR A 177 7.34 8.74 26.08
C THR A 177 8.28 7.66 26.59
N ALA A 178 9.46 8.09 27.02
CA ALA A 178 10.34 7.34 27.90
C ALA A 178 9.52 6.89 29.13
N GLY A 179 9.09 5.64 29.13
CA GLY A 179 8.44 5.01 30.27
C GLY A 179 9.52 4.55 31.24
N LYS A 180 9.64 5.32 32.33
CA LYS A 180 10.12 5.02 33.69
C LYS A 180 11.30 4.06 33.88
#